data_AF-A0A6N8F4A1-F1
#
_entry.id   AF-A0A6N8F4A1-F1
#
_cell.length_a   1.000
_cell.length_b   1.000
_cell.length_c   1.000
_cell.angle_alpha   90.00
_cell.angle_beta   90.00
_cell.angle_gamma   90.00
#
_symmetry.space_group_name_H-M   'P 1'
#
loop_
_entity.id
_entity.type
_entity.pdbx_description
1 polymer ?
#
loop_
_entity_poly.entity_id
_entity_poly.type
_entity_poly.pdbx_seq_one_letter_code
_entity_poly.pdbx_strand_id
1 'polypeptide(L)'
;MDDQTWFKDIKPFEWEELDGKTLKIRAGKQEGVLIVVGYDQETKDIFVLHDGKAADPIPLPTIKPEDWVYHTKFKAKGQVKRISESGKRAYVIWINGAAPSFVDLKSLEVVSHD
;
A
#
# COMPACT_ATOMS: atom_id res chain seq x y z
N MET A 1 -8.65 14.09 31.34
CA MET A 1 -7.52 13.35 30.76
C MET A 1 -7.33 13.92 29.38
N ASP A 2 -6.16 14.49 29.09
CA ASP A 2 -5.87 14.98 27.74
C ASP A 2 -5.79 13.76 26.80
N ASP A 3 -6.71 13.68 25.83
CA ASP A 3 -6.82 12.61 24.83
C ASP A 3 -5.65 12.58 23.81
N GLN A 4 -4.57 13.30 24.09
CA GLN A 4 -3.52 13.60 23.11
C GLN A 4 -2.30 12.67 23.15
N THR A 5 -2.18 11.77 24.13
CA THR A 5 -0.96 10.94 24.29
C THR A 5 -1.18 9.53 24.83
N TRP A 6 -2.40 9.00 24.83
CA TRP A 6 -2.72 7.70 25.44
C TRP A 6 -1.97 6.49 24.86
N PHE A 7 -1.39 6.63 23.66
CA PHE A 7 -0.64 5.57 22.98
C PHE A 7 0.87 5.61 23.24
N LYS A 8 1.40 6.68 23.85
CA LYS A 8 2.85 6.84 24.12
C LYS A 8 3.35 5.92 25.22
N ASP A 9 2.45 5.47 26.08
CA ASP A 9 2.75 4.54 27.19
C ASP A 9 2.57 3.08 26.79
N ILE A 10 2.24 2.81 25.52
CA ILE A 10 2.12 1.44 25.01
C ILE A 10 3.51 0.93 24.66
N LYS A 11 3.88 -0.21 25.24
CA LYS A 11 5.19 -0.84 25.03
C LYS A 11 5.33 -1.30 23.57
N PRO A 12 6.48 -1.10 22.91
CA PRO A 12 6.79 -1.79 21.67
C PRO A 12 6.83 -3.30 21.90
N PHE A 13 6.54 -4.08 20.87
CA PHE A 13 6.50 -5.53 20.92
C PHE A 13 7.38 -6.12 19.83
N GLU A 14 7.80 -7.38 20.03
CA GLU A 14 8.45 -8.18 18.99
C GLU A 14 7.40 -9.05 18.28
N TRP A 15 7.52 -9.25 16.97
CA TRP A 15 6.48 -9.93 16.18
C TRP A 15 6.16 -11.34 16.68
N GLU A 16 7.16 -12.03 17.22
CA GLU A 16 7.04 -13.36 17.80
C GLU A 16 6.12 -13.38 19.04
N GLU A 17 5.96 -12.26 19.75
CA GLU A 17 5.05 -12.14 20.89
C GLU A 17 3.56 -12.16 20.47
N LEU A 18 3.28 -11.99 19.16
CA LEU A 18 1.94 -12.03 18.58
C LEU A 18 1.60 -13.35 17.88
N ASP A 19 2.55 -14.28 17.75
CA ASP A 19 2.29 -15.54 17.04
C ASP A 19 1.21 -16.37 17.74
N GLY A 20 0.24 -16.86 16.96
CA GLY A 20 -0.93 -17.58 17.46
C GLY A 20 -1.96 -16.75 18.25
N LYS A 21 -1.74 -15.45 18.46
CA LYS A 21 -2.67 -14.59 19.21
C LYS A 21 -3.77 -14.01 18.33
N THR A 22 -4.98 -13.91 18.90
CA THR A 22 -6.11 -13.20 18.26
C THR A 22 -6.28 -11.83 18.89
N LEU A 23 -6.05 -10.77 18.11
CA LEU A 23 -6.16 -9.38 18.58
C LEU A 23 -7.46 -8.72 18.12
N LYS A 24 -8.08 -7.94 19.01
CA LYS A 24 -9.13 -7.00 18.64
C LYS A 24 -8.50 -5.71 18.14
N ILE A 25 -8.71 -5.41 16.86
CA ILE A 25 -8.11 -4.23 16.21
C ILE A 25 -8.96 -2.99 16.43
N ARG A 26 -8.31 -1.88 16.79
CA ARG A 26 -8.88 -0.52 16.74
C ARG A 26 -7.95 0.36 15.92
N ALA A 27 -8.49 0.97 14.87
CA ALA A 27 -7.80 1.96 14.08
C ALA A 27 -8.41 3.35 14.33
N GLY A 28 -7.56 4.37 14.47
CA GLY A 28 -7.96 5.76 14.66
C GLY A 28 -7.03 6.70 13.91
N LYS A 29 -7.52 7.88 13.55
CA LYS A 29 -6.72 8.92 12.91
C LYS A 29 -6.62 10.12 13.85
N GLN A 30 -5.40 10.51 14.20
CA GLN A 30 -5.13 11.65 15.08
C GLN A 30 -4.08 12.54 14.42
N GLU A 31 -4.40 13.82 14.21
CA GLU A 31 -3.49 14.80 13.59
C GLU A 31 -2.87 14.36 12.24
N GLY A 32 -3.62 13.56 11.46
CA GLY A 32 -3.13 13.03 10.18
C GLY A 32 -2.27 11.76 10.27
N VAL A 33 -1.98 11.30 11.49
CA VAL A 33 -1.31 10.03 11.81
C VAL A 33 -2.36 8.93 11.91
N LEU A 34 -2.14 7.80 11.23
CA LEU A 34 -2.95 6.60 11.39
C LEU A 34 -2.35 5.81 12.54
N ILE A 35 -3.14 5.56 13.57
CA ILE A 35 -2.74 4.73 14.71
C ILE A 35 -3.57 3.45 14.66
N VAL A 36 -2.88 2.32 14.54
CA VAL A 36 -3.50 0.99 14.61
C VAL A 36 -3.03 0.33 15.90
N VAL A 37 -3.97 -0.03 16.77
CA VAL A 37 -3.66 -0.80 17.98
C VAL A 37 -4.35 -2.16 17.94
N GLY A 38 -3.66 -3.17 18.43
CA GLY A 38 -4.20 -4.49 18.72
C GLY A 38 -4.41 -4.66 20.21
N TYR A 39 -5.54 -5.23 20.61
CA TYR A 39 -5.82 -5.56 22.00
C TYR A 39 -5.95 -7.07 22.15
N ASP A 40 -5.10 -7.66 22.98
CA ASP A 40 -5.18 -9.07 23.36
C ASP A 40 -6.24 -9.20 24.47
N GLN A 41 -7.30 -9.98 24.19
CA GLN A 41 -8.38 -10.16 25.16
C GLN A 41 -8.02 -11.10 26.30
N GLU A 42 -7.03 -11.97 26.11
CA GLU A 42 -6.58 -12.95 27.10
C GLU A 42 -5.67 -12.28 28.12
N THR A 43 -4.58 -11.65 27.66
CA THR A 43 -3.59 -11.01 28.54
C THR A 43 -3.97 -9.60 28.97
N LYS A 44 -4.95 -8.98 28.28
CA LYS A 44 -5.36 -7.58 28.44
C LYS A 44 -4.31 -6.57 27.99
N ASP A 45 -3.31 -7.00 27.21
CA ASP A 45 -2.26 -6.13 26.68
C ASP A 45 -2.76 -5.35 25.44
N ILE A 46 -2.21 -4.14 25.27
CA ILE A 46 -2.41 -3.31 24.08
C ILE A 46 -1.07 -3.22 23.35
N PHE A 47 -1.10 -3.32 22.03
CA PHE A 47 0.06 -3.26 21.14
C PHE A 47 -0.15 -2.18 20.08
N VAL A 48 0.86 -1.35 19.82
CA VAL A 48 0.84 -0.38 18.71
C VAL A 48 1.35 -1.05 17.44
N LEU A 49 0.44 -1.44 16.56
CA LEU A 49 0.74 -2.13 15.31
C LEU A 49 1.26 -1.17 14.23
N HIS A 50 0.89 0.11 14.31
CA HIS A 50 1.34 1.15 13.41
C HIS A 50 1.18 2.53 14.06
N ASP A 51 2.25 3.32 14.08
CA ASP A 51 2.28 4.73 14.51
C ASP A 51 3.03 5.62 13.48
N GLY A 52 2.64 5.50 12.22
CA GLY A 52 3.17 6.35 11.15
C GLY A 52 2.25 7.53 10.83
N LYS A 53 2.83 8.70 10.51
CA LYS A 53 2.14 9.60 9.55
C LYS A 53 1.75 8.73 8.36
N ALA A 54 0.58 8.94 7.76
CA ALA A 54 0.15 8.25 6.54
C ALA A 54 1.05 8.63 5.34
N ALA A 55 2.34 8.35 5.47
CA ALA A 55 3.47 8.71 4.65
C ALA A 55 4.42 7.51 4.71
N ASP A 56 3.92 6.38 4.22
CA ASP A 56 4.35 5.93 2.91
C ASP A 56 3.17 5.17 2.29
N PRO A 57 2.79 5.47 1.04
CA PRO A 57 1.83 4.62 0.35
C PRO A 57 2.40 3.20 0.40
N ILE A 58 1.60 2.24 0.88
CA ILE A 58 1.86 0.80 0.70
C ILE A 58 2.41 0.66 -0.72
N PRO A 59 3.63 0.15 -0.95
CA PRO A 59 4.23 0.14 -2.27
C PRO A 59 3.28 -0.63 -3.18
N LEU A 60 2.52 0.11 -3.98
CA LEU A 60 1.71 -0.47 -5.05
C LEU A 60 2.68 -1.28 -5.91
N PRO A 61 2.27 -2.45 -6.44
CA PRO A 61 3.10 -3.22 -7.35
C PRO A 61 3.69 -2.25 -8.38
N THR A 62 5.01 -2.07 -8.29
CA THR A 62 5.69 -0.98 -9.00
C THR A 62 5.80 -1.43 -10.44
N ILE A 63 4.88 -0.92 -11.26
CA ILE A 63 4.89 -1.15 -12.70
C ILE A 63 6.29 -0.81 -13.21
N LYS A 64 6.96 -1.81 -13.77
CA LYS A 64 8.33 -1.73 -14.29
C LYS A 64 8.34 -2.01 -15.80
N PRO A 65 9.43 -1.71 -16.51
CA PRO A 65 9.61 -2.18 -17.88
C PRO A 65 9.37 -3.69 -17.98
N GLU A 66 8.84 -4.12 -19.12
CA GLU A 66 8.51 -5.50 -19.49
C GLU A 66 7.24 -6.07 -18.83
N ASP A 67 6.69 -5.42 -17.80
CA ASP A 67 5.41 -5.80 -17.21
C ASP A 67 4.28 -5.79 -18.25
N TRP A 68 3.40 -6.78 -18.13
CA TRP A 68 2.12 -6.81 -18.83
C TRP A 68 1.08 -6.06 -18.01
N VAL A 69 0.45 -5.07 -18.63
CA VAL A 69 -0.51 -4.19 -17.98
C VAL A 69 -1.85 -4.18 -18.71
N TYR A 70 -2.90 -3.88 -17.96
CA TYR A 70 -4.23 -3.65 -18.48
C TYR A 70 -4.65 -2.21 -18.17
N HIS A 71 -5.13 -1.50 -19.19
CA HIS A 71 -5.67 -0.17 -19.02
C HIS A 71 -7.15 -0.23 -18.69
N THR A 72 -7.54 0.17 -17.48
CA THR A 72 -8.91 0.01 -16.95
C THR A 72 -9.97 0.75 -17.78
N LYS A 73 -9.68 1.98 -18.21
CA LYS A 73 -10.59 2.78 -19.05
C LYS A 73 -10.69 2.33 -20.51
N PHE A 74 -9.55 2.10 -21.18
CA PHE A 74 -9.52 1.71 -22.59
C PHE A 74 -9.76 0.22 -22.81
N LYS A 75 -9.81 -0.58 -21.73
CA LYS A 75 -10.02 -2.02 -21.74
C LYS A 75 -9.06 -2.76 -22.69
N ALA A 76 -7.79 -2.39 -22.63
CA ALA A 76 -6.75 -2.91 -23.51
C ALA A 76 -5.55 -3.41 -22.72
N LYS A 77 -4.96 -4.52 -23.17
CA LYS A 77 -3.69 -5.04 -22.65
C LYS A 77 -2.52 -4.48 -23.44
N GLY A 78 -1.39 -4.33 -22.77
CA GLY A 78 -0.14 -3.93 -23.41
C GLY A 78 1.06 -4.29 -22.56
N GLN A 79 2.25 -4.14 -23.14
CA GLN A 79 3.51 -4.34 -22.46
C GLN A 79 4.19 -2.99 -22.20
N VAL A 80 4.66 -2.78 -20.98
CA VAL A 80 5.43 -1.59 -20.64
C VAL A 80 6.82 -1.71 -21.28
N LYS A 81 7.25 -0.67 -22.00
CA LYS A 81 8.63 -0.63 -22.53
C LYS A 81 9.56 0.27 -21.72
N ARG A 82 9.02 1.32 -21.11
CA ARG A 82 9.79 2.21 -20.23
C ARG A 82 8.89 3.01 -19.31
N ILE A 83 9.47 3.48 -18.23
CA ILE A 83 8.87 4.46 -17.31
C ILE A 83 9.42 5.83 -17.64
N SER A 84 8.56 6.86 -17.62
CA SER A 84 8.98 8.26 -17.78
C SER A 84 9.95 8.65 -16.66
N GLU A 85 10.86 9.60 -16.91
CA GLU A 85 11.81 10.09 -15.90
C GLU A 85 11.16 10.57 -14.59
N SER A 86 9.92 11.10 -14.66
CA SER A 86 9.17 11.53 -13.49
C SER A 86 8.59 10.38 -12.64
N GLY A 87 8.67 9.14 -13.12
CA GLY A 87 8.07 7.96 -12.47
C GLY A 87 6.54 7.91 -12.50
N LYS A 88 5.85 8.81 -13.23
CA LYS A 88 4.38 8.93 -13.19
C LYS A 88 3.66 8.27 -14.37
N ARG A 89 4.35 8.01 -15.47
CA ARG A 89 3.77 7.47 -16.71
C ARG A 89 4.59 6.30 -17.24
N ALA A 90 3.92 5.34 -17.85
CA ALA A 90 4.52 4.24 -18.59
C ALA A 90 4.31 4.44 -20.08
N TYR A 91 5.33 4.13 -20.89
CA TYR A 91 5.18 3.97 -22.33
C TYR A 91 4.79 2.52 -22.63
N VAL A 92 3.60 2.32 -23.18
CA VAL A 92 2.99 1.00 -23.36
C VAL A 92 2.80 0.70 -24.84
N ILE A 93 3.19 -0.51 -25.25
CA ILE A 93 2.87 -1.08 -26.57
C ILE A 93 1.61 -1.94 -26.43
N TRP A 94 0.56 -1.57 -27.14
CA TRP A 94 -0.75 -2.21 -27.02
C TRP A 94 -0.89 -3.41 -27.96
N ILE A 95 -1.53 -4.49 -27.47
CA ILE A 95 -1.74 -5.70 -28.30
C ILE A 95 -2.92 -5.56 -29.26
N ASN A 96 -3.79 -4.56 -29.06
CA ASN A 96 -4.98 -4.34 -29.88
C ASN A 96 -4.68 -3.58 -31.18
N GLY A 97 -3.41 -3.38 -31.54
CA GLY A 97 -3.00 -2.64 -32.73
C GLY A 97 -3.05 -1.11 -32.59
N ALA A 98 -3.41 -0.58 -31.41
CA ALA A 98 -3.34 0.86 -31.16
C ALA A 98 -1.89 1.35 -31.15
N ALA A 99 -1.70 2.62 -31.53
CA ALA A 99 -0.39 3.24 -31.50
C ALA A 99 0.18 3.24 -30.06
N PRO A 100 1.47 2.90 -29.87
CA PRO A 100 2.11 2.96 -28.56
C PRO A 100 2.03 4.35 -27.95
N SER A 101 1.79 4.45 -26.64
CA SER A 101 1.49 5.74 -26.00
C SER A 101 1.95 5.80 -24.53
N PHE A 102 2.11 7.03 -24.03
CA PHE A 102 2.35 7.28 -22.60
C PHE A 102 1.04 7.36 -21.83
N VAL A 103 0.92 6.57 -20.78
CA VAL A 103 -0.26 6.48 -19.93
C VAL A 103 0.11 6.60 -18.46
N ASP A 104 -0.76 7.21 -17.67
CA ASP A 104 -0.54 7.38 -16.23
C ASP A 104 -0.56 6.02 -15.53
N LEU A 105 0.39 5.78 -14.62
CA LEU A 105 0.51 4.50 -13.90
C LEU A 105 -0.77 4.14 -13.14
N LYS A 106 -1.46 5.15 -12.57
CA LYS A 106 -2.76 4.96 -11.88
C LYS A 106 -3.89 4.41 -12.77
N SER A 107 -3.72 4.43 -14.09
CA SER A 107 -4.72 3.93 -15.04
C SER A 107 -4.42 2.50 -15.50
N LEU A 108 -3.35 1.91 -14.96
CA LEU A 108 -2.84 0.59 -15.31
C LEU A 108 -2.96 -0.35 -14.12
N GLU A 109 -3.28 -1.60 -14.43
CA GLU A 109 -3.23 -2.72 -13.51
C GLU A 109 -2.21 -3.74 -14.04
N VAL A 110 -1.33 -4.24 -13.16
CA VAL A 110 -0.39 -5.31 -13.55
C VAL A 110 -1.17 -6.61 -13.75
N VAL A 111 -0.99 -7.22 -14.91
CA VAL A 111 -1.56 -8.52 -15.28
C VAL A 111 -0.56 -9.64 -15.00
N SER A 112 0.72 -9.42 -15.32
CA SER A 112 1.82 -10.30 -14.97
C SER A 112 3.15 -9.56 -15.01
N HIS A 113 4.11 -10.06 -14.23
CA HIS A 113 5.51 -9.72 -14.35
C HIS A 113 6.15 -10.83 -15.20
N ASP A 114 6.74 -10.48 -16.34
CA ASP A 114 7.72 -11.36 -17.01
C ASP A 114 9.07 -11.30 -16.27
#